data_AF-A0A5D2WHB9-F1
#
_entry.id   AF-A0A5D2WHB9-F1
#
_cell.length_a   1.000
_cell.length_b   1.000
_cell.length_c   1.000
_cell.angle_alpha   90.00
_cell.angle_beta   90.00
_cell.angle_gamma   90.00
#
_symmetry.space_group_name_H-M   'P 1'
#
loop_
_entity.id
_entity.type
_entity.pdbx_description
1 polymer ?
#
loop_
_entity_poly.entity_id
_entity_poly.type
_entity_poly.pdbx_seq_one_letter_code
_entity_poly.pdbx_strand_id
1 'polypeptide(L)'
;MVFLEKKSMNRRRFCQVPIKAQMQSGLIGRVQKWWEKGLQPNMKEVASAQDLVDSLLNAGDKLVVVDFFSPGCGGCKALHPKICQFAEMNPDVQFLQVNYEEHKSMCYSLNVHVLPFFRFYRGAQGRVCSFSCTNATIKKFRDALAKHTPDRCSLSTTKGLEEKELLALSANKDLSFNYTPIPTHGEILIWKQVPSDSTRKLPLSVPTTSAKQRDSEEKTLVGVGR
;
A
#
# COMPACT_ATOMS: atom_id res chain seq x y z
N MET A 1 27.05 -91.94 29.18
CA MET A 1 27.22 -91.42 30.55
C MET A 1 27.10 -89.89 30.48
N VAL A 2 26.12 -89.34 31.22
CA VAL A 2 26.10 -88.03 31.94
C VAL A 2 26.84 -86.82 31.30
N PHE A 3 26.15 -85.80 30.77
CA PHE A 3 25.55 -84.61 31.44
C PHE A 3 26.53 -83.73 32.25
N LEU A 4 26.72 -82.48 31.81
CA LEU A 4 26.78 -81.19 32.56
C LEU A 4 27.20 -80.10 31.53
N GLU A 5 26.72 -78.85 31.48
CA GLU A 5 25.82 -78.08 32.33
C GLU A 5 25.30 -76.87 31.52
N LYS A 6 24.01 -76.52 31.69
CA LYS A 6 23.38 -75.31 31.14
C LYS A 6 23.51 -74.18 32.15
N LYS A 7 23.98 -72.99 31.75
CA LYS A 7 23.73 -71.75 32.52
C LYS A 7 22.42 -71.11 32.05
N SER A 8 21.47 -71.07 32.97
CA SER A 8 20.13 -70.49 32.85
C SER A 8 20.15 -69.01 33.23
N MET A 9 19.62 -68.15 32.36
CA MET A 9 19.39 -66.73 32.63
C MET A 9 18.12 -66.53 33.47
N ASN A 10 18.23 -65.77 34.55
CA ASN A 10 17.17 -65.53 35.51
C ASN A 10 16.14 -64.49 35.01
N ARG A 11 14.87 -64.73 35.35
CA ARG A 11 13.66 -63.98 34.93
C ARG A 11 13.35 -62.81 35.88
N ARG A 12 12.94 -61.69 35.27
CA ARG A 12 11.85 -60.75 35.64
C ARG A 12 11.91 -60.01 36.99
N ARG A 13 11.88 -58.67 36.89
CA ARG A 13 10.85 -57.84 37.53
C ARG A 13 10.37 -56.78 36.55
N PHE A 14 9.10 -56.88 36.14
CA PHE A 14 8.39 -55.84 35.40
C PHE A 14 7.75 -54.90 36.43
N CYS A 15 8.18 -53.64 36.48
CA CYS A 15 7.41 -52.59 37.12
C CYS A 15 6.34 -52.11 36.12
N GLN A 16 5.08 -52.46 36.39
CA GLN A 16 3.94 -51.86 35.72
C GLN A 16 3.77 -50.43 36.23
N VAL A 17 3.87 -49.46 35.33
CA VAL A 17 3.49 -48.07 35.59
C VAL A 17 2.13 -47.85 34.91
N PRO A 18 1.11 -47.29 35.59
CA PRO A 18 -0.21 -47.14 34.99
C PRO A 18 -0.18 -46.08 33.88
N ILE A 19 -0.50 -46.52 32.66
CA ILE A 19 -0.76 -45.62 31.52
C ILE A 19 -2.09 -44.92 31.78
N LYS A 20 -2.05 -43.70 32.31
CA LYS A 20 -3.18 -42.79 32.17
C LYS A 20 -3.20 -42.32 30.72
N ALA A 21 -4.04 -42.96 29.91
CA ALA A 21 -4.39 -42.49 28.58
C ALA A 21 -5.19 -41.19 28.72
N GLN A 22 -4.48 -40.05 28.70
CA GLN A 22 -5.11 -38.77 28.39
C GLN A 22 -5.20 -38.68 26.88
N MET A 23 -6.41 -38.86 26.34
CA MET A 23 -6.75 -38.37 25.00
C MET A 23 -6.59 -36.85 25.02
N GLN A 24 -5.41 -36.37 24.68
CA GLN A 24 -5.27 -35.01 24.19
C GLN A 24 -5.75 -35.02 22.75
N SER A 25 -6.95 -34.48 22.52
CA SER A 25 -7.34 -33.95 21.22
C SER A 25 -6.36 -32.84 20.85
N GLY A 26 -5.20 -33.25 20.32
CA GLY A 26 -4.15 -32.36 19.83
C GLY A 26 -4.63 -31.68 18.55
N LEU A 27 -5.16 -30.47 18.74
CA LEU A 27 -5.10 -29.31 17.85
C LEU A 27 -4.76 -29.64 16.39
N ILE A 28 -5.79 -29.61 15.53
CA ILE A 28 -5.63 -29.51 14.07
C ILE A 28 -4.68 -28.32 13.82
N GLY A 29 -3.42 -28.61 13.49
CA GLY A 29 -2.45 -27.57 13.15
C GLY A 29 -2.97 -26.82 11.95
N ARG A 30 -3.33 -25.54 12.11
CA ARG A 30 -3.68 -24.69 10.97
C ARG A 30 -2.51 -24.73 9.99
N VAL A 31 -2.76 -25.24 8.78
CA VAL A 31 -1.79 -25.19 7.69
C VAL A 31 -1.50 -23.71 7.44
N GLN A 32 -0.28 -23.25 7.74
CA GLN A 32 0.07 -21.85 7.54
C GLN A 32 -0.06 -21.46 6.07
N LYS A 33 -0.78 -20.37 5.83
CA LYS A 33 -0.94 -19.78 4.51
C LYS A 33 0.43 -19.36 3.99
N TRP A 34 0.72 -19.66 2.72
CA TRP A 34 2.06 -19.40 2.19
C TRP A 34 2.38 -17.90 2.12
N TRP A 35 1.36 -17.05 1.95
CA TRP A 35 1.50 -15.61 1.87
C TRP A 35 1.73 -14.94 3.23
N GLU A 36 1.54 -15.67 4.33
CA GLU A 36 1.85 -15.20 5.68
C GLU A 36 3.32 -15.48 6.08
N LYS A 37 4.05 -16.27 5.28
CA LYS A 37 5.44 -16.64 5.58
C LYS A 37 6.40 -15.52 5.19
N GLY A 38 7.31 -15.17 6.09
CA GLY A 38 8.33 -14.15 5.85
C GLY A 38 7.78 -12.73 5.70
N LEU A 39 6.57 -12.48 6.23
CA LEU A 39 6.00 -11.14 6.25
C LEU A 39 6.89 -10.17 7.02
N GLN A 40 7.04 -8.99 6.44
CA GLN A 40 7.77 -7.87 7.01
C GLN A 40 6.78 -6.91 7.70
N PRO A 41 7.23 -6.06 8.65
CA PRO A 41 6.35 -5.15 9.39
C PRO A 41 5.57 -4.15 8.51
N ASN A 42 6.11 -3.83 7.34
CA ASN A 42 5.50 -2.97 6.32
C ASN A 42 4.62 -3.73 5.32
N MET A 43 4.23 -4.97 5.62
CA MET A 43 3.30 -5.77 4.82
C MET A 43 1.98 -5.97 5.57
N LYS A 44 0.85 -5.78 4.88
CA LYS A 44 -0.50 -5.95 5.44
C LYS A 44 -1.44 -6.63 4.45
N GLU A 45 -2.21 -7.61 4.90
CA GLU A 45 -3.33 -8.17 4.13
C GLU A 45 -4.53 -7.21 4.20
N VAL A 46 -5.12 -6.91 3.04
CA VAL A 46 -6.29 -6.05 2.90
C VAL A 46 -7.54 -6.87 3.21
N ALA A 47 -8.38 -6.37 4.11
CA ALA A 47 -9.57 -7.09 4.56
C ALA A 47 -10.87 -6.70 3.82
N SER A 48 -10.91 -5.55 3.14
CA SER A 48 -12.09 -5.07 2.41
C SER A 48 -11.74 -3.96 1.41
N ALA A 49 -12.72 -3.58 0.57
CA ALA A 49 -12.58 -2.41 -0.30
C ALA A 49 -12.38 -1.10 0.47
N GLN A 50 -13.08 -0.93 1.59
CA GLN A 50 -12.89 0.23 2.45
C GLN A 50 -11.47 0.24 3.05
N ASP A 51 -11.00 -0.91 3.53
CA ASP A 51 -9.65 -1.03 4.11
C ASP A 51 -8.55 -0.72 3.08
N LEU A 52 -8.74 -1.11 1.81
CA LEU A 52 -7.83 -0.73 0.73
C LEU A 52 -7.81 0.79 0.53
N VAL A 53 -8.98 1.40 0.42
CA VAL A 53 -9.14 2.85 0.19
C VAL A 53 -8.53 3.63 1.33
N ASP A 54 -8.86 3.27 2.57
CA ASP A 54 -8.33 3.92 3.77
C ASP A 54 -6.82 3.76 3.87
N SER A 55 -6.28 2.57 3.60
CA SER A 55 -4.83 2.33 3.62
C SER A 55 -4.11 3.18 2.57
N LEU A 56 -4.72 3.40 1.40
CA LEU A 56 -4.15 4.24 0.35
C LEU A 56 -4.22 5.73 0.69
N LEU A 57 -5.32 6.20 1.29
CA LEU A 57 -5.47 7.61 1.68
C LEU A 57 -4.56 7.98 2.86
N ASN A 58 -4.46 7.09 3.85
CA ASN A 58 -3.69 7.32 5.07
C ASN A 58 -2.18 7.14 4.90
N ALA A 59 -1.72 6.63 3.76
CA ALA A 59 -0.29 6.43 3.50
C ALA A 59 0.52 7.74 3.38
N GLY A 60 -0.15 8.88 3.18
CA GLY A 60 0.52 10.16 2.92
C GLY A 60 1.37 10.09 1.64
N ASP A 61 2.60 10.61 1.71
CA ASP A 61 3.56 10.60 0.60
C ASP A 61 4.37 9.30 0.46
N LYS A 62 4.13 8.29 1.31
CA LYS A 62 4.79 6.99 1.20
C LYS A 62 4.42 6.30 -0.11
N LEU A 63 5.36 5.56 -0.67
CA LEU A 63 5.06 4.64 -1.77
C LEU A 63 4.27 3.46 -1.21
N VAL A 64 3.14 3.15 -1.83
CA VAL A 64 2.33 1.98 -1.52
C VAL A 64 2.34 1.03 -2.70
N VAL A 65 2.71 -0.21 -2.46
CA VAL A 65 2.66 -1.30 -3.44
C VAL A 65 1.50 -2.23 -3.08
N VAL A 66 0.53 -2.34 -3.98
CA VAL A 66 -0.58 -3.29 -3.86
C VAL A 66 -0.26 -4.53 -4.68
N ASP A 67 -0.12 -5.67 -4.00
CA ASP A 67 0.12 -7.02 -4.55
C ASP A 67 -1.19 -7.79 -4.61
N PHE A 68 -1.72 -7.98 -5.81
CA PHE A 68 -2.88 -8.83 -6.05
C PHE A 68 -2.40 -10.26 -6.31
N PHE A 69 -2.80 -11.18 -5.43
CA PHE A 69 -2.41 -12.58 -5.48
C PHE A 69 -3.63 -13.50 -5.29
N SER A 70 -3.44 -14.80 -5.50
CA SER A 70 -4.45 -15.81 -5.11
C SER A 70 -3.75 -17.00 -4.44
N PRO A 71 -4.37 -17.64 -3.43
CA PRO A 71 -3.87 -18.85 -2.79
C PRO A 71 -3.48 -19.97 -3.77
N GLY A 72 -4.26 -20.18 -4.83
CA GLY A 72 -4.03 -21.19 -5.87
C GLY A 72 -3.05 -20.80 -6.98
N CYS A 73 -2.55 -19.57 -6.97
CA CYS A 73 -1.65 -19.06 -8.01
C CYS A 73 -0.19 -19.48 -7.77
N GLY A 74 0.29 -20.48 -8.54
CA GLY A 74 1.68 -20.95 -8.45
C GLY A 74 2.74 -19.87 -8.71
N GLY A 75 2.48 -18.97 -9.68
CA GLY A 75 3.36 -17.84 -9.98
C GLY A 75 3.48 -16.84 -8.82
N CYS A 76 2.36 -16.57 -8.14
CA CYS A 76 2.30 -15.70 -6.97
C CYS A 76 3.10 -16.30 -5.81
N LYS A 77 2.86 -17.58 -5.52
CA LYS A 77 3.58 -18.33 -4.47
C LYS A 77 5.09 -18.36 -4.71
N ALA A 78 5.53 -18.53 -5.96
CA ALA A 78 6.93 -18.54 -6.32
C ALA A 78 7.59 -17.14 -6.24
N LEU A 79 6.81 -16.07 -6.40
CA LEU A 79 7.28 -14.69 -6.39
C LEU A 79 7.34 -14.10 -4.97
N HIS A 80 6.44 -14.54 -4.08
CA HIS A 80 6.29 -14.04 -2.71
C HIS A 80 7.59 -13.87 -1.92
N PRO A 81 8.54 -14.83 -1.91
CA PRO A 81 9.81 -14.63 -1.21
C PRO A 81 10.60 -13.40 -1.68
N LYS A 82 10.52 -13.06 -2.97
CA LYS A 82 11.17 -11.84 -3.50
C LYS A 82 10.42 -10.58 -3.09
N ILE A 83 9.09 -10.63 -3.00
CA ILE A 83 8.29 -9.50 -2.52
C ILE A 83 8.62 -9.21 -1.04
N CYS A 84 8.72 -10.25 -0.21
CA CYS A 84 9.18 -10.12 1.18
C CYS A 84 10.58 -9.50 1.27
N GLN A 85 11.52 -9.92 0.42
CA GLN A 85 12.86 -9.30 0.37
C GLN A 85 12.80 -7.82 -0.04
N PHE A 86 11.95 -7.45 -1.00
CA PHE A 86 11.77 -6.04 -1.35
C PHE A 86 11.17 -5.24 -0.20
N ALA A 87 10.20 -5.80 0.52
CA ALA A 87 9.63 -5.16 1.69
C ALA A 87 10.67 -4.94 2.79
N GLU A 88 11.53 -5.93 3.05
CA GLU A 88 12.62 -5.85 4.03
C GLU A 88 13.64 -4.77 3.67
N MET A 89 14.03 -4.69 2.39
CA MET A 89 15.00 -3.70 1.90
C MET A 89 14.42 -2.28 1.79
N ASN A 90 13.10 -2.11 1.84
CA ASN A 90 12.43 -0.83 1.65
C ASN A 90 11.42 -0.57 2.79
N PRO A 91 11.90 -0.33 4.02
CA PRO A 91 11.04 -0.20 5.20
C PRO A 91 10.05 0.98 5.12
N ASP A 92 10.37 2.01 4.33
CA ASP A 92 9.52 3.18 4.14
C ASP A 92 8.39 2.97 3.11
N VAL A 93 8.43 1.86 2.37
CA VAL A 93 7.40 1.48 1.40
C VAL A 93 6.38 0.58 2.08
N GLN A 94 5.09 0.89 1.92
CA GLN A 94 4.01 0.04 2.42
C GLN A 94 3.62 -0.98 1.36
N PHE A 95 3.52 -2.25 1.75
CA PHE A 95 3.04 -3.33 0.89
C PHE A 95 1.65 -3.78 1.39
N LEU A 96 0.69 -3.82 0.48
CA LEU A 96 -0.69 -4.24 0.72
C LEU A 96 -0.97 -5.49 -0.11
N GLN A 97 -1.32 -6.59 0.53
CA GLN A 97 -1.62 -7.86 -0.14
C GLN A 97 -3.14 -7.99 -0.27
N VAL A 98 -3.62 -8.18 -1.50
CA VAL A 98 -5.04 -8.35 -1.80
C VAL A 98 -5.25 -9.78 -2.30
N ASN A 99 -5.95 -10.58 -1.49
CA ASN A 99 -6.35 -11.91 -1.87
C ASN A 99 -7.51 -11.84 -2.88
N TYR A 100 -7.22 -12.20 -4.13
CA TYR A 100 -8.18 -12.16 -5.23
C TYR A 100 -9.38 -13.09 -5.00
N GLU A 101 -9.18 -14.25 -4.36
CA GLU A 101 -10.27 -15.22 -4.15
C GLU A 101 -11.27 -14.74 -3.10
N GLU A 102 -10.78 -14.05 -2.06
CA GLU A 102 -11.61 -13.46 -1.01
C GLU A 102 -12.25 -12.14 -1.47
N HIS A 103 -11.62 -11.43 -2.41
CA HIS A 103 -12.07 -10.11 -2.88
C HIS A 103 -12.32 -10.03 -4.39
N LYS A 104 -12.96 -11.05 -4.97
CA LYS A 104 -13.22 -11.15 -6.42
C LYS A 104 -13.92 -9.92 -6.99
N SER A 105 -15.02 -9.49 -6.38
CA SER A 105 -15.82 -8.34 -6.87
C SER A 105 -15.01 -7.04 -6.86
N MET A 106 -14.23 -6.80 -5.80
CA MET A 106 -13.31 -5.65 -5.72
C MET A 106 -12.24 -5.72 -6.83
N CYS A 107 -11.57 -6.85 -6.98
CA CYS A 107 -10.52 -7.01 -7.99
C CYS A 107 -11.06 -6.82 -9.41
N TYR A 108 -12.28 -7.32 -9.68
CA TYR A 108 -12.95 -7.14 -10.96
C TYR A 108 -13.31 -5.68 -11.24
N SER A 109 -13.90 -4.98 -10.25
CA SER A 109 -14.18 -3.54 -10.35
C SER A 109 -12.91 -2.70 -10.55
N LEU A 110 -11.78 -3.17 -10.01
CA LEU A 110 -10.47 -2.58 -10.25
C LEU A 110 -9.84 -3.03 -11.57
N ASN A 111 -10.48 -3.79 -12.45
CA ASN A 111 -9.88 -4.31 -13.69
C ASN A 111 -8.61 -5.15 -13.48
N VAL A 112 -8.53 -5.93 -12.41
CA VAL A 112 -7.47 -6.92 -12.19
C VAL A 112 -7.98 -8.28 -12.68
N HIS A 113 -7.44 -8.76 -13.79
CA HIS A 113 -7.88 -10.02 -14.43
C HIS A 113 -6.78 -11.08 -14.57
N VAL A 114 -5.54 -10.72 -14.28
CA VAL A 114 -4.37 -11.61 -14.37
C VAL A 114 -3.59 -11.54 -13.07
N LEU A 115 -2.95 -12.63 -12.67
CA LEU A 115 -2.18 -12.70 -11.42
C LEU A 115 -0.79 -13.31 -11.68
N PRO A 116 0.24 -12.91 -10.90
CA PRO A 116 0.20 -11.80 -9.93
C PRO A 116 0.17 -10.44 -10.65
N PHE A 117 -0.41 -9.45 -9.99
CA PHE A 117 -0.56 -8.10 -10.52
C PHE A 117 -0.19 -7.08 -9.45
N PHE A 118 0.45 -6.00 -9.87
CA PHE A 118 0.97 -4.97 -8.98
C PHE A 118 0.48 -3.60 -9.38
N ARG A 119 0.17 -2.79 -8.38
CA ARG A 119 -0.10 -1.36 -8.55
C ARG A 119 0.70 -0.55 -7.54
N PHE A 120 1.29 0.53 -8.02
CA PHE A 120 2.07 1.42 -7.16
C PHE A 120 1.29 2.71 -7.04
N TYR A 121 1.15 3.21 -5.82
CA TYR A 121 0.50 4.47 -5.50
C TYR A 121 1.44 5.36 -4.72
N ARG A 122 1.38 6.67 -4.94
CA ARG A 122 2.20 7.62 -4.18
C ARG A 122 1.52 8.98 -4.04
N GLY A 123 1.25 9.40 -2.80
CA GLY A 123 0.79 10.74 -2.45
C GLY A 123 -0.30 11.27 -3.38
N ALA A 124 -0.16 12.53 -3.79
CA ALA A 124 -1.09 13.18 -4.72
C ALA A 124 -1.04 12.66 -6.16
N GLN A 125 0.02 11.92 -6.55
CA GLN A 125 0.08 11.31 -7.88
C GLN A 125 -0.96 10.19 -8.03
N GLY A 126 -1.44 9.62 -6.93
CA GLY A 126 -2.31 8.45 -6.95
C GLY A 126 -1.55 7.27 -7.56
N ARG A 127 -2.16 6.58 -8.52
CA ARG A 127 -1.54 5.42 -9.19
C ARG A 127 -0.43 5.84 -10.15
N VAL A 128 0.80 5.39 -9.88
CA VAL A 128 2.00 5.71 -10.68
C VAL A 128 2.43 4.57 -11.61
N CYS A 129 2.11 3.32 -11.28
CA CYS A 129 2.37 2.14 -12.11
C CYS A 129 1.31 1.07 -11.93
N SER A 130 1.12 0.24 -12.96
CA SER A 130 0.19 -0.89 -12.98
C SER A 130 0.73 -1.96 -13.94
N PHE A 131 1.07 -3.15 -13.47
CA PHE A 131 1.67 -4.20 -14.29
C PHE A 131 1.57 -5.59 -13.65
N SER A 132 1.63 -6.64 -14.47
CA SER A 132 1.92 -8.00 -14.01
C SER A 132 3.41 -8.31 -14.12
N CYS A 133 3.92 -9.19 -13.25
CA CYS A 133 5.27 -9.72 -13.38
C CYS A 133 5.38 -11.13 -12.79
N THR A 134 6.42 -11.86 -13.16
CA THR A 134 6.75 -13.18 -12.60
C THR A 134 8.21 -13.16 -12.17
N ASN A 135 8.72 -14.27 -11.64
CA ASN A 135 10.15 -14.38 -11.32
C ASN A 135 11.07 -14.07 -12.52
N ALA A 136 10.64 -14.38 -13.75
CA ALA A 136 11.39 -14.08 -14.97
C ALA A 136 11.40 -12.58 -15.31
N THR A 137 10.31 -11.87 -15.01
CA THR A 137 10.15 -10.44 -15.33
C THR A 137 10.28 -9.52 -14.12
N ILE A 138 10.83 -10.03 -13.02
CA ILE A 138 10.99 -9.31 -11.75
C ILE A 138 11.81 -8.02 -11.87
N LYS A 139 12.63 -7.91 -12.93
CA LYS A 139 13.33 -6.67 -13.26
C LYS A 139 12.36 -5.49 -13.39
N LYS A 140 11.17 -5.69 -13.97
CA LYS A 140 10.14 -4.65 -14.08
C LYS A 140 9.74 -4.08 -12.73
N PHE A 141 9.59 -4.95 -11.72
CA PHE A 141 9.25 -4.55 -10.36
C PHE A 141 10.36 -3.74 -9.70
N ARG A 142 11.62 -4.19 -9.84
CA ARG A 142 12.79 -3.44 -9.35
C ARG A 142 12.92 -2.06 -10.00
N ASP A 143 12.76 -2.01 -11.32
CA ASP A 143 12.84 -0.75 -12.07
C ASP A 143 11.74 0.22 -11.62
N ALA A 144 10.52 -0.29 -11.36
CA ALA A 144 9.42 0.50 -10.82
C ALA A 144 9.70 1.02 -9.39
N LEU A 145 10.25 0.18 -8.50
CA LEU A 145 10.69 0.62 -7.17
C LEU A 145 11.76 1.71 -7.28
N ALA A 146 12.84 1.47 -8.01
CA ALA A 146 13.92 2.44 -8.17
C ALA A 146 13.42 3.81 -8.71
N LYS A 147 12.42 3.78 -9.62
CA LYS A 147 11.83 4.98 -10.20
C LYS A 147 10.95 5.76 -9.21
N HIS A 148 10.24 5.07 -8.31
CA HIS A 148 9.18 5.67 -7.50
C HIS A 148 9.46 5.71 -5.99
N THR A 149 10.54 5.09 -5.51
CA THR A 149 11.01 5.19 -4.11
C THR A 149 11.54 6.58 -3.74
N PRO A 150 12.34 7.31 -4.57
CA PRO A 150 12.93 8.57 -4.17
C PRO A 150 11.91 9.58 -3.63
N ASP A 151 12.31 10.34 -2.60
CA ASP A 151 11.44 11.30 -1.94
C ASP A 151 10.96 12.38 -2.89
N ARG A 152 9.65 12.58 -2.86
CA ARG A 152 8.98 13.72 -3.48
C ARG A 152 8.10 14.32 -2.41
N CYS A 153 8.45 15.51 -1.92
CA CYS A 153 7.53 16.28 -1.11
C CYS A 153 6.37 16.72 -2.00
N SER A 154 5.17 16.23 -1.74
CA SER A 154 3.96 16.77 -2.34
C SER A 154 3.16 17.50 -1.26
N LEU A 155 2.93 18.81 -1.44
CA LEU A 155 2.12 19.62 -0.51
C LEU A 155 0.61 19.37 -0.70
N SER A 156 0.25 18.41 -1.53
CA SER A 156 -1.10 18.12 -1.99
C SER A 156 -1.64 16.85 -1.33
N THR A 157 -2.95 16.78 -1.13
CA THR A 157 -3.62 15.65 -0.50
C THR A 157 -3.41 14.34 -1.27
N THR A 158 -3.19 13.25 -0.52
CA THR A 158 -3.07 11.90 -1.07
C THR A 158 -4.32 11.52 -1.88
N LYS A 159 -4.11 11.05 -3.11
CA LYS A 159 -5.22 10.78 -4.05
C LYS A 159 -5.79 9.37 -3.91
N GLY A 160 -4.96 8.38 -3.60
CA GLY A 160 -5.37 6.97 -3.53
C GLY A 160 -5.84 6.41 -4.88
N LEU A 161 -7.00 5.75 -4.89
CA LEU A 161 -7.64 5.20 -6.10
C LEU A 161 -8.16 6.32 -7.02
N GLU A 162 -8.23 6.05 -8.32
CA GLU A 162 -8.83 7.00 -9.27
C GLU A 162 -10.36 7.07 -9.08
N GLU A 163 -10.97 8.22 -9.37
CA GLU A 163 -12.42 8.43 -9.17
C GLU A 163 -13.29 7.40 -9.89
N LYS A 164 -12.91 7.01 -11.12
CA LYS A 164 -13.60 5.94 -11.86
C LYS A 164 -13.55 4.59 -11.14
N GLU A 165 -12.47 4.32 -10.40
CA GLU A 165 -12.31 3.08 -9.64
C GLU A 165 -13.16 3.13 -8.37
N LEU A 166 -13.19 4.27 -7.68
CA LEU A 166 -14.07 4.50 -6.53
C LEU A 166 -15.55 4.35 -6.92
N LEU A 167 -15.95 4.93 -8.04
CA LEU A 167 -17.31 4.80 -8.57
C LEU A 167 -17.65 3.36 -8.97
N ALA A 168 -16.70 2.65 -9.59
CA ALA A 168 -16.86 1.23 -9.95
C ALA A 168 -16.95 0.31 -8.73
N LEU A 169 -16.29 0.67 -7.63
CA LEU A 169 -16.43 -0.03 -6.35
C LEU A 169 -17.80 0.24 -5.72
N SER A 170 -18.24 1.51 -5.67
CA SER A 170 -19.52 1.86 -5.05
C SER A 170 -20.74 1.40 -5.83
N ALA A 171 -20.61 1.23 -7.15
CA ALA A 171 -21.67 0.70 -8.00
C ALA A 171 -21.84 -0.83 -7.84
N ASN A 172 -20.86 -1.52 -7.24
CA ASN A 172 -20.88 -2.97 -7.08
C ASN A 172 -21.68 -3.35 -5.83
N LYS A 173 -22.90 -3.87 -6.02
CA LYS A 173 -23.84 -4.22 -4.94
C LYS A 173 -23.33 -5.33 -4.00
N ASP A 174 -22.35 -6.12 -4.44
CA ASP A 174 -21.74 -7.17 -3.63
C ASP A 174 -20.71 -6.61 -2.63
N LEU A 175 -20.34 -5.34 -2.78
CA LEU A 175 -19.41 -4.64 -1.89
C LEU A 175 -20.20 -3.70 -0.98
N SER A 176 -19.95 -3.79 0.33
CA SER A 176 -20.38 -2.76 1.28
C SER A 176 -19.37 -1.60 1.23
N PHE A 177 -19.44 -0.80 0.16
CA PHE A 177 -18.57 0.37 -0.04
C PHE A 177 -19.39 1.53 -0.57
N ASN A 178 -19.39 2.64 0.18
CA ASN A 178 -20.08 3.86 -0.20
C ASN A 178 -19.05 4.94 -0.55
N TYR A 179 -19.20 5.56 -1.71
CA TYR A 179 -18.38 6.67 -2.14
C TYR A 179 -19.25 7.83 -2.57
N THR A 180 -18.98 9.00 -2.00
CA THR A 180 -19.57 10.27 -2.41
C THR A 180 -18.51 11.05 -3.18
N PRO A 181 -18.71 11.34 -4.49
CA PRO A 181 -17.79 12.15 -5.25
C PRO A 181 -17.59 13.52 -4.59
N ILE A 182 -16.33 13.96 -4.48
CA ILE A 182 -16.02 15.31 -4.04
C ILE A 182 -16.39 16.25 -5.21
N PRO A 183 -17.26 17.26 -5.01
CA PRO A 183 -17.64 18.17 -6.09
C PRO A 183 -16.41 18.89 -6.65
N THR A 184 -16.08 18.65 -7.92
CA THR A 184 -15.08 19.44 -8.63
C THR A 184 -15.71 20.75 -9.07
N HIS A 185 -15.75 21.74 -8.18
CA HIS A 185 -15.86 23.15 -8.54
C HIS A 185 -14.79 23.94 -7.80
N GLY A 186 -14.23 24.93 -8.51
CA GLY A 186 -12.93 25.53 -8.26
C GLY A 186 -12.68 26.13 -6.88
N GLU A 187 -11.39 26.35 -6.63
CA GLU A 187 -10.80 27.17 -5.57
C GLU A 187 -11.33 26.96 -4.14
N ILE A 188 -10.44 26.35 -3.36
CA ILE A 188 -10.30 26.42 -1.91
C ILE A 188 -10.91 27.72 -1.33
N LEU A 189 -12.10 27.62 -0.73
CA LEU A 189 -12.58 28.61 0.24
C LEU A 189 -12.13 28.18 1.63
N ILE A 190 -10.98 28.70 2.04
CA ILE A 190 -10.52 28.69 3.44
C ILE A 190 -11.59 29.38 4.29
N TRP A 191 -12.28 28.62 5.14
CA TRP A 191 -12.99 29.19 6.28
C TRP A 191 -12.01 29.29 7.44
N LYS A 192 -11.25 30.40 7.48
CA LYS A 192 -10.76 30.91 8.76
C LYS A 192 -11.86 31.78 9.35
N GLN A 193 -12.59 31.24 10.32
CA GLN A 193 -13.32 32.05 11.28
C GLN A 193 -12.48 32.13 12.55
N VAL A 194 -11.98 33.34 12.82
CA VAL A 194 -11.72 33.82 14.19
C VAL A 194 -12.41 35.18 14.29
N PRO A 195 -13.26 35.43 15.32
CA PRO A 195 -14.05 36.65 15.44
C PRO A 195 -13.35 37.74 16.28
N SER A 196 -13.96 38.93 16.27
CA SER A 196 -13.70 40.16 17.08
C SER A 196 -12.63 41.10 16.48
N ASP A 197 -12.74 42.42 16.45
CA ASP A 197 -13.63 43.37 17.14
C ASP A 197 -13.53 44.77 16.46
N SER A 198 -14.59 45.56 16.64
CA SER A 198 -14.62 47.03 16.81
C SER A 198 -14.07 48.01 15.74
N THR A 199 -15.02 48.62 15.04
CA THR A 199 -15.27 50.08 14.92
C THR A 199 -14.12 51.06 15.22
N ARG A 200 -13.70 51.84 14.21
CA ARG A 200 -13.54 53.32 14.29
C ARG A 200 -13.32 53.95 12.91
N LYS A 201 -14.01 55.07 12.69
CA LYS A 201 -13.97 55.93 11.49
C LYS A 201 -12.76 56.90 11.52
N LEU A 202 -12.15 57.13 10.34
CA LEU A 202 -11.61 58.35 9.68
C LEU A 202 -11.16 59.59 10.53
N PRO A 203 -10.18 60.43 10.09
CA PRO A 203 -10.22 61.11 8.79
C PRO A 203 -8.90 61.43 8.04
N LEU A 204 -9.10 62.00 6.85
CA LEU A 204 -8.21 62.45 5.77
C LEU A 204 -6.97 63.29 6.16
N SER A 205 -5.95 63.24 5.31
CA SER A 205 -5.29 64.46 4.77
C SER A 205 -4.57 64.17 3.43
N VAL A 206 -4.78 65.03 2.44
CA VAL A 206 -4.03 65.15 1.18
C VAL A 206 -2.99 66.26 1.38
N PRO A 207 -1.87 66.27 0.65
CA PRO A 207 -1.69 67.42 -0.25
C PRO A 207 -1.12 67.08 -1.64
N THR A 208 -1.66 67.83 -2.59
CA THR A 208 -1.26 68.05 -3.98
C THR A 208 0.20 68.51 -4.13
N THR A 209 0.93 68.01 -5.13
CA THR A 209 1.78 68.86 -5.99
C THR A 209 2.11 68.18 -7.32
N SER A 210 2.32 69.03 -8.32
CA SER A 210 2.13 68.84 -9.75
C SER A 210 3.43 68.55 -10.51
N ALA A 211 3.27 67.93 -11.68
CA ALA A 211 4.09 68.05 -12.90
C ALA A 211 5.52 67.47 -12.94
N LYS A 212 5.74 66.47 -13.80
CA LYS A 212 6.40 66.67 -15.12
C LYS A 212 6.42 65.38 -15.94
N GLN A 213 5.79 65.44 -17.10
CA GLN A 213 6.01 64.55 -18.23
C GLN A 213 7.40 64.88 -18.82
N ARG A 214 8.20 63.87 -19.17
CA ARG A 214 9.22 63.98 -20.21
C ARG A 214 9.50 62.62 -20.82
N ASP A 215 9.14 62.55 -22.09
CA ASP A 215 9.48 61.57 -23.11
C ASP A 215 10.97 61.65 -23.47
N SER A 216 11.60 60.54 -23.84
CA SER A 216 12.77 60.45 -24.74
C SER A 216 13.16 59.00 -24.98
N GLU A 217 12.95 58.57 -26.23
CA GLU A 217 13.63 57.48 -26.93
C GLU A 217 15.17 57.65 -26.92
N GLU A 218 15.92 56.54 -27.09
CA GLU A 218 16.92 56.39 -28.17
C GLU A 218 17.90 55.20 -27.93
N LYS A 219 17.93 54.26 -28.92
CA LYS A 219 19.04 53.43 -29.49
C LYS A 219 19.97 52.63 -28.58
N THR A 220 20.70 51.58 -28.97
CA THR A 220 20.83 50.62 -30.07
C THR A 220 22.01 49.75 -29.60
N LEU A 221 22.04 48.45 -29.89
CA LEU A 221 23.15 47.79 -30.60
C LEU A 221 23.08 46.26 -30.50
N VAL A 222 23.35 45.71 -31.68
CA VAL A 222 23.41 44.33 -32.11
C VAL A 222 24.72 43.70 -31.63
N GLY A 223 24.70 42.39 -31.38
CA GLY A 223 25.92 41.59 -31.22
C GLY A 223 25.67 40.11 -31.49
N VAL A 224 25.76 39.72 -32.77
CA VAL A 224 25.86 38.32 -33.24
C VAL A 224 27.34 38.01 -33.50
N GLY A 225 27.78 36.82 -33.11
CA GLY A 225 29.07 36.20 -33.49
C GLY A 225 29.57 35.28 -32.37
N ARG A 226 29.94 34.02 -32.60
CA ARG A 226 30.22 33.22 -33.79
C ARG A 226 29.78 31.78 -33.55
#